data_AF-A0AAV8XP30-F1
#
_entry.id   AF-A0AAV8XP30-F1
#
_cell.length_a   1.000
_cell.length_b   1.000
_cell.length_c   1.000
_cell.angle_alpha   90.00
_cell.angle_beta   90.00
_cell.angle_gamma   90.00
#
_symmetry.space_group_name_H-M   'P 1'
#
loop_
_entity.id
_entity.type
_entity.pdbx_description
1 polymer ?
#
loop_
_entity_poly.entity_id
_entity_poly.type
_entity_poly.pdbx_seq_one_letter_code
_entity_poly.pdbx_strand_id
1 'polypeptide(L)'
;MDIDKNFNTKPLGLHWNCKLDPFKYSVNVLPELRVTKRIFLSTISQIFDPLGLMDPILIKSKIIMQRLWSLKSNWDESIPSELHTAWVQYIQELPKLNMIQVQRQITCGSPISF
;
A
#
# COMPACT_ATOMS: atom_id res chain seq x y z
N MET A 1 32.39 -10.51 -4.89
CA MET A 1 31.16 -10.09 -4.18
C MET A 1 30.02 -10.80 -4.85
N ASP A 2 29.62 -11.94 -4.30
CA ASP A 2 28.51 -12.74 -4.78
C ASP A 2 27.21 -11.99 -4.52
N ILE A 3 26.68 -11.37 -5.58
CA ILE A 3 25.34 -10.80 -5.56
C ILE A 3 24.39 -11.99 -5.54
N ASP A 4 23.88 -12.26 -4.34
CA ASP A 4 22.90 -13.28 -4.03
C ASP A 4 21.79 -13.31 -5.10
N LYS A 5 21.58 -14.48 -5.71
CA LYS A 5 20.59 -14.73 -6.78
C LYS A 5 19.14 -14.65 -6.29
N ASN A 6 18.90 -14.09 -5.12
CA ASN A 6 17.58 -13.78 -4.60
C ASN A 6 17.20 -12.34 -4.99
N PHE A 7 16.55 -12.20 -6.15
CA PHE A 7 15.96 -10.96 -6.69
C PHE A 7 14.81 -10.38 -5.83
N ASN A 8 14.80 -10.64 -4.52
CA ASN A 8 13.72 -10.36 -3.59
C ASN A 8 14.20 -9.39 -2.50
N THR A 9 14.74 -8.24 -2.88
CA THR A 9 14.95 -7.16 -1.91
C THR A 9 13.60 -6.54 -1.58
N LYS A 10 13.23 -6.57 -0.29
CA LYS A 10 12.00 -5.97 0.28
C LYS A 10 12.29 -4.72 1.12
N PRO A 11 12.81 -3.62 0.56
CA PRO A 11 12.72 -2.36 1.26
C PRO A 11 11.26 -1.89 1.20
N LEU A 12 10.58 -1.86 2.35
CA LEU A 12 9.31 -1.16 2.56
C LEU A 12 8.10 -1.67 1.73
N GLY A 13 8.09 -2.94 1.33
CA GLY A 13 6.94 -3.55 0.64
C GLY A 13 6.91 -3.42 -0.89
N LEU A 14 7.88 -2.73 -1.48
CA LEU A 14 8.11 -2.78 -2.93
C LEU A 14 8.90 -4.02 -3.31
N HIS A 15 8.42 -4.74 -4.32
CA HIS A 15 9.16 -5.78 -5.01
C HIS A 15 9.68 -5.22 -6.33
N TRP A 16 11.00 -5.21 -6.48
CA TRP A 16 11.65 -4.87 -7.74
C TRP A 16 12.28 -6.10 -8.37
N ASN A 17 11.81 -6.47 -9.55
CA ASN A 17 12.44 -7.51 -10.35
C ASN A 17 13.38 -6.84 -11.36
N CYS A 18 14.69 -6.84 -11.08
CA CYS A 18 15.69 -6.19 -11.94
C CYS A 18 15.77 -6.75 -13.37
N LYS A 19 15.25 -7.96 -13.63
CA LYS A 19 15.28 -8.57 -14.97
C LYS A 19 14.12 -8.14 -15.84
N LEU A 20 12.92 -8.09 -15.26
CA LEU A 20 11.70 -7.70 -16.00
C LEU A 20 11.42 -6.20 -15.89
N ASP A 21 12.02 -5.55 -14.89
CA ASP A 21 11.87 -4.15 -14.52
C ASP A 21 10.45 -3.60 -14.24
N PRO A 22 9.45 -4.39 -13.77
CA PRO A 22 8.24 -3.80 -13.23
C PRO A 22 8.38 -3.45 -11.75
N PHE A 23 7.66 -2.41 -11.35
CA PHE A 23 7.28 -2.20 -9.96
C PHE A 23 6.08 -3.09 -9.62
N LYS A 24 6.21 -3.82 -8.50
CA LYS A 24 5.12 -4.58 -7.89
C LYS A 24 4.98 -4.20 -6.43
N TYR A 25 3.74 -4.20 -5.97
CA TYR A 25 3.40 -3.98 -4.58
C TYR A 25 3.04 -5.30 -3.91
N SER A 26 3.44 -5.46 -2.65
CA SER A 26 3.10 -6.62 -1.83
C SER A 26 2.38 -6.13 -0.58
N VAL A 27 1.06 -6.29 -0.58
CA VAL A 27 0.16 -5.88 0.49
C VAL A 27 -0.52 -7.13 1.04
N ASN A 28 -0.18 -7.47 2.28
CA ASN A 28 -0.80 -8.55 3.04
C ASN A 28 -1.31 -7.96 4.35
N VAL A 29 -2.58 -7.58 4.36
CA VAL A 29 -3.23 -7.06 5.57
C VAL A 29 -4.33 -8.02 5.99
N LEU A 30 -4.31 -8.39 7.27
CA LEU A 30 -5.33 -9.24 7.87
C LEU A 30 -6.41 -8.36 8.51
N PRO A 31 -7.70 -8.68 8.33
CA PRO A 31 -8.77 -7.99 9.03
C PRO A 31 -8.72 -8.34 10.52
N GLU A 32 -8.68 -7.32 11.37
CA GLU A 32 -8.76 -7.46 12.81
C GLU A 32 -10.19 -7.23 13.32
N LEU A 33 -10.61 -8.00 14.32
CA LEU A 33 -11.94 -7.91 14.95
C LEU A 33 -12.15 -6.58 15.71
N ARG A 34 -11.10 -6.04 16.32
CA ARG A 34 -11.13 -4.77 17.04
C ARG A 34 -10.06 -3.86 16.49
N VAL A 35 -10.49 -2.78 15.85
CA VAL A 35 -9.58 -1.80 15.26
C VAL A 35 -9.53 -0.56 16.13
N THR A 36 -8.33 -0.22 16.59
CA THR A 36 -8.07 1.05 17.30
C THR A 36 -7.41 2.05 16.37
N LYS A 37 -7.34 3.32 16.76
CA LYS A 37 -6.62 4.35 16.00
C LYS A 37 -5.15 3.97 15.79
N ARG A 38 -4.52 3.36 16.80
CA ARG A 38 -3.14 2.87 16.73
C ARG A 38 -2.99 1.78 15.66
N ILE A 39 -3.85 0.76 15.72
CA ILE A 39 -3.83 -0.37 14.78
C ILE A 39 -4.09 0.13 13.36
N PHE A 40 -5.10 0.99 13.17
CA PHE A 40 -5.42 1.59 11.89
C PHE A 40 -4.18 2.29 11.29
N LEU A 41 -3.54 3.18 12.06
CA LEU A 41 -2.37 3.92 11.59
C LEU A 41 -1.19 3.00 11.27
N SER A 42 -0.89 2.03 12.14
CA SER A 42 0.20 1.09 11.90
C SER A 42 -0.05 0.26 10.63
N THR A 43 -1.30 -0.09 10.35
CA THR A 43 -1.66 -0.87 9.17
C THR A 43 -1.50 -0.07 7.89
N ILE A 44 -1.99 1.17 7.83
CA ILE A 44 -1.84 2.00 6.62
C ILE A 44 -0.39 2.40 6.37
N SER A 45 0.42 2.51 7.42
CA SER A 45 1.84 2.88 7.33
C SER A 45 2.71 1.76 6.77
N GLN A 46 2.22 0.51 6.74
CA GLN A 46 2.93 -0.61 6.10
C GLN A 46 2.95 -0.47 4.57
N ILE A 47 2.08 0.36 3.99
CA ILE A 47 1.97 0.55 2.55
C ILE A 47 2.74 1.81 2.20
N PHE A 48 4.03 1.62 1.93
CA PHE A 48 4.92 2.70 1.53
C PHE A 48 4.93 2.83 0.00
N ASP A 49 4.62 4.03 -0.49
CA ASP A 49 4.60 4.32 -1.92
C ASP A 49 5.44 5.58 -2.23
N PRO A 50 6.75 5.43 -2.45
CA PRO A 50 7.65 6.55 -2.67
C PRO A 50 7.40 7.28 -4.00
N LEU A 51 6.73 6.61 -4.95
CA LEU A 51 6.46 7.14 -6.29
C LEU A 51 5.06 7.72 -6.45
N GLY A 52 4.18 7.59 -5.44
CA GLY A 52 2.81 8.09 -5.48
C GLY A 52 1.89 7.36 -6.47
N LEU A 53 2.29 6.20 -7.02
CA LEU A 53 1.51 5.45 -8.00
C LEU A 53 0.21 4.86 -7.41
N MET A 54 0.16 4.69 -6.09
CA MET A 54 -0.95 4.18 -5.31
C MET A 54 -1.70 5.25 -4.54
N ASP A 55 -1.31 6.52 -4.62
CA ASP A 55 -1.93 7.60 -3.86
C ASP A 55 -3.46 7.69 -4.00
N PRO A 56 -4.07 7.47 -5.19
CA PRO A 56 -5.54 7.46 -5.33
C PRO A 56 -6.23 6.38 -4.49
N ILE A 57 -5.50 5.36 -4.09
CA ILE A 57 -6.00 4.24 -3.28
C ILE A 57 -5.72 4.56 -1.81
N LEU A 58 -4.51 5.02 -1.49
CA LEU A 58 -4.11 5.38 -0.13
C LEU A 58 -4.89 6.59 0.42
N ILE A 59 -5.37 7.51 -0.43
CA ILE A 59 -6.11 8.69 -0.01
C ILE A 59 -7.37 8.34 0.79
N LYS A 60 -8.07 7.24 0.44
CA LYS A 60 -9.25 6.78 1.19
C LYS A 60 -8.91 6.53 2.66
N SER A 61 -7.78 5.88 2.91
CA SER A 61 -7.31 5.62 4.28
C SER A 61 -6.86 6.88 5.00
N LYS A 62 -6.22 7.83 4.29
CA LYS A 62 -5.82 9.14 4.83
C LYS A 62 -7.05 9.96 5.25
N ILE A 63 -8.13 9.94 4.48
CA ILE A 63 -9.41 10.60 4.82
C ILE A 63 -10.03 9.99 6.08
N ILE A 64 -10.08 8.65 6.18
CA ILE A 64 -10.59 7.99 7.40
C ILE A 64 -9.73 8.36 8.61
N MET A 65 -8.40 8.36 8.47
CA MET A 65 -7.48 8.75 9.53
C MET A 65 -7.74 10.20 9.98
N GLN A 66 -7.94 11.12 9.03
CA GLN A 66 -8.27 12.52 9.34
C GLN A 66 -9.58 12.63 10.14
N ARG A 67 -10.61 11.86 9.77
CA ARG A 67 -11.86 11.79 10.55
C ARG A 67 -11.60 11.26 11.97
N LEU A 68 -10.83 10.19 12.13
CA LEU A 68 -10.45 9.66 13.45
C LEU A 68 -9.71 10.69 14.31
N TRP A 69 -8.88 11.55 13.72
CA TRP A 69 -8.24 12.65 14.42
C TRP A 69 -9.25 13.71 14.88
N SER A 70 -10.20 14.07 14.02
CA SER A 70 -11.22 15.08 14.34
C SER A 70 -12.13 14.68 15.52
N LEU A 71 -12.35 13.38 15.71
CA LEU A 71 -13.15 12.82 16.79
C LEU A 71 -12.47 12.88 18.18
N LYS A 72 -11.18 13.24 18.24
CA LYS A 72 -10.40 13.33 19.49
C LYS A 72 -10.45 12.06 20.38
N SER A 73 -10.69 10.89 19.79
CA SER A 73 -10.69 9.60 20.50
C SER A 73 -9.28 9.16 20.91
N ASN A 74 -9.21 8.29 21.92
CA ASN A 74 -7.93 7.75 22.41
C ASN A 74 -7.29 6.76 21.42
N TRP A 75 -5.99 6.53 21.56
CA TRP A 75 -5.22 5.65 20.66
C TRP A 75 -5.68 4.19 20.66
N ASP A 76 -6.07 3.68 21.84
CA ASP A 76 -6.42 2.27 22.09
C ASP A 76 -7.94 2.07 22.23
N GLU A 77 -8.70 3.13 21.98
CA GLU A 77 -10.15 3.10 21.86
C GLU A 77 -10.56 2.54 20.50
N SER A 78 -11.67 1.78 20.47
CA SER A 78 -12.21 1.26 19.22
C SER A 78 -12.69 2.38 18.31
N ILE A 79 -12.45 2.25 17.01
CA ILE A 79 -12.99 3.21 16.04
C ILE A 79 -14.54 3.13 16.00
N PRO A 80 -15.24 4.25 15.72
CA PRO A 80 -16.69 4.24 15.56
C PRO A 80 -17.17 3.29 14.47
N SER A 81 -18.38 2.75 14.62
CA SER A 81 -18.97 1.74 13.72
C SER A 81 -19.04 2.20 12.25
N GLU A 82 -19.33 3.48 12.01
CA GLU A 82 -19.34 4.07 10.66
C GLU A 82 -17.97 3.94 9.98
N LEU A 83 -16.91 4.36 10.68
CA LEU A 83 -15.53 4.30 10.17
C LEU A 83 -15.01 2.87 10.11
N HIS A 84 -15.46 2.00 11.02
CA HIS A 84 -15.14 0.58 10.99
C HIS A 84 -15.65 -0.09 9.71
N THR A 85 -16.88 0.21 9.29
CA THR A 85 -17.45 -0.33 8.05
C THR A 85 -16.63 0.10 6.83
N ALA A 86 -16.28 1.39 6.75
CA ALA A 86 -15.45 1.92 5.67
C ALA A 86 -14.04 1.30 5.67
N TRP A 87 -13.47 1.07 6.86
CA TRP A 87 -12.18 0.41 7.02
C TRP A 87 -12.18 -1.04 6.54
N VAL A 88 -13.20 -1.81 6.92
CA VAL A 88 -13.31 -3.23 6.50
C VAL A 88 -13.41 -3.33 4.98
N GLN A 89 -14.23 -2.49 4.35
CA GLN A 89 -14.33 -2.44 2.88
C GLN A 89 -12.97 -2.10 2.24
N TYR A 90 -12.27 -1.10 2.76
CA TYR A 90 -10.95 -0.71 2.28
C TYR A 90 -9.92 -1.86 2.39
N ILE A 91 -9.85 -2.54 3.55
CA ILE A 91 -8.93 -3.67 3.76
C ILE A 91 -9.25 -4.86 2.85
N GLN A 92 -10.52 -5.13 2.57
CA GLN A 92 -10.92 -6.21 1.66
C GLN A 92 -10.49 -5.93 0.21
N GLU A 93 -10.42 -4.66 -0.21
CA GLU A 93 -9.98 -4.29 -1.55
C GLU A 93 -8.45 -4.23 -1.69
N LEU A 94 -7.74 -3.98 -0.59
CA LEU A 94 -6.30 -3.78 -0.56
C LEU A 94 -5.47 -4.90 -1.21
N PRO A 95 -5.76 -6.20 -1.00
CA PRO A 95 -5.02 -7.28 -1.63
C PRO A 95 -5.05 -7.25 -3.17
N LYS A 96 -6.03 -6.57 -3.79
CA LYS A 96 -6.08 -6.38 -5.26
C LYS A 96 -4.88 -5.59 -5.79
N LEU A 97 -4.22 -4.81 -4.93
CA LEU A 97 -2.99 -4.08 -5.26
C LEU A 97 -1.84 -5.00 -5.67
N ASN A 98 -1.83 -6.24 -5.18
CA ASN A 98 -0.84 -7.25 -5.56
C ASN A 98 -0.89 -7.62 -7.05
N MET A 99 -2.00 -7.31 -7.72
CA MET A 99 -2.19 -7.55 -9.15
C MET A 99 -1.70 -6.38 -10.01
N ILE A 100 -1.44 -5.22 -9.41
CA ILE A 100 -0.96 -4.04 -10.14
C ILE A 100 0.51 -4.22 -10.45
N GLN A 101 0.84 -4.09 -11.73
CA GLN A 101 2.20 -4.08 -12.22
C GLN A 101 2.41 -2.82 -13.06
N VAL A 102 3.35 -1.98 -12.64
CA VAL A 102 3.70 -0.77 -13.39
C VAL A 102 5.04 -0.99 -14.06
N GLN A 103 5.06 -0.91 -15.40
CA GLN A 103 6.31 -1.02 -16.16
C GLN A 103 7.14 0.25 -15.96
N ARG A 104 8.38 0.11 -15.50
CA ARG A 104 9.29 1.25 -15.35
C ARG A 104 9.89 1.67 -16.69
N GLN A 105 10.00 0.75 -17.63
CA GLN A 105 10.60 1.00 -18.94
C GLN A 105 9.66 1.85 -19.82
N ILE A 106 10.13 3.04 -20.22
CA ILE A 106 9.39 3.98 -21.10
C ILE A 106 9.91 3.92 -22.55
N THR A 107 11.01 3.21 -22.81
CA THR A 107 11.60 3.12 -24.15
C THR A 107 10.71 2.30 -25.09
N CYS A 108 10.38 2.85 -26.27
CA CYS A 108 9.75 2.09 -27.34
C CYS A 108 10.76 1.06 -27.90
N GLY A 109 10.34 -0.21 -28.03
CA GLY A 109 11.16 -1.29 -28.59
C GLY A 109 11.56 -1.08 -30.07
N SER A 110 10.93 -0.12 -30.73
CA SER A 110 11.26 0.35 -32.08
C SER A 110 11.44 1.87 -32.05
N PRO A 111 12.68 2.37 -31.98
CA PRO A 111 12.96 3.79 -32.16
C PRO A 111 12.45 4.25 -33.53
N ILE A 112 11.92 5.47 -33.61
CA ILE A 112 11.67 6.11 -34.89
C ILE A 112 13.05 6.48 -35.45
N SER A 113 13.46 5.82 -36.53
CA SER A 113 14.65 6.18 -37.28
C SER A 113 14.43 7.57 -37.89
N PHE A 114 15.29 8.53 -37.55
CA PHE A 114 15.40 9.80 -38.27
C PHE A 114 16.41 9.66 -39.41
#